data_AF-A0AA88S0G2-F1
#
_entry.id   AF-A0AA88S0G2-F1
#
_cell.length_a   1.000
_cell.length_b   1.000
_cell.length_c   1.000
_cell.angle_alpha   90.00
_cell.angle_beta   90.00
_cell.angle_gamma   90.00
#
_symmetry.space_group_name_H-M   'P 1'
#
loop_
_entity.id
_entity.type
_entity.pdbx_description
1 polymer ?
#
loop_
_entity_poly.entity_id
_entity_poly.type
_entity_poly.pdbx_seq_one_letter_code
_entity_poly.pdbx_strand_id
1 'polypeptide(L)'
;ASFRITATADVLEFNHAARVVKKIKLVGYPCKIFKKTALIKDMFTSDLEIARFEGAAVRTVSGIRGQVKKAAKEEIGNQPKKMGGLPKEGIARCTFEDRILMSDIVFLRAWTQVEVPHFYNPLTTALQPRTNTWQGMKTVAELRREHNLPVPLNKDSLYK
;
A
#
# COMPACT_ATOMS: atom_id res chain seq x y z
N ALA A 1 -1.53 37.43 -19.23
CA ALA A 1 -0.80 36.25 -19.74
C ALA A 1 -0.56 35.29 -18.59
N SER A 2 -0.91 34.01 -18.72
CA SER A 2 -0.62 33.01 -17.69
C SER A 2 0.84 32.54 -17.79
N PHE A 3 1.46 32.28 -16.64
CA PHE A 3 2.80 31.71 -16.59
C PHE A 3 2.77 30.28 -17.15
N ARG A 4 3.67 29.96 -18.09
CA ARG A 4 3.64 28.69 -18.83
C ARG A 4 4.72 27.69 -18.38
N ILE A 5 5.74 28.14 -17.65
CA ILE A 5 6.83 27.29 -17.18
C ILE A 5 6.38 26.60 -15.88
N THR A 6 6.51 25.28 -15.78
CA THR A 6 6.01 24.50 -14.62
C THR A 6 7.12 24.04 -13.68
N ALA A 7 8.31 23.75 -14.18
CA ALA A 7 9.44 23.25 -13.39
C ALA A 7 10.78 23.65 -14.01
N THR A 8 11.79 23.78 -13.14
CA THR A 8 13.23 23.94 -13.47
C THR A 8 14.03 22.91 -12.66
N ALA A 9 15.09 22.33 -13.23
CA ALA A 9 15.88 21.29 -12.57
C ALA A 9 17.29 21.17 -13.17
N ASP A 10 18.18 20.50 -12.43
CA ASP A 10 19.53 20.10 -12.86
C ASP A 10 19.65 18.57 -12.90
N VAL A 11 20.54 18.04 -13.75
CA VAL A 11 20.80 16.60 -13.87
C VAL A 11 21.85 16.17 -12.85
N LEU A 12 21.48 15.28 -11.91
CA LEU A 12 22.39 14.79 -10.87
C LEU A 12 23.19 13.56 -11.30
N GLU A 13 22.52 12.57 -11.91
CA GLU A 13 23.12 11.28 -12.23
C GLU A 13 22.43 10.67 -13.46
N PHE A 14 23.16 9.89 -14.26
CA PHE A 14 22.66 9.15 -15.41
C PHE A 14 22.91 7.66 -15.23
N ASN A 15 21.85 6.90 -14.97
CA ASN A 15 21.90 5.44 -14.79
C ASN A 15 20.76 4.78 -15.57
N HIS A 16 21.03 3.61 -16.15
CA HIS A 16 20.08 2.82 -16.93
C HIS A 16 19.02 2.13 -16.05
N ALA A 17 19.30 1.92 -14.76
CA ALA A 17 18.39 1.23 -13.84
C ALA A 17 18.19 2.04 -12.54
N ALA A 18 17.18 2.91 -12.52
CA ALA A 18 16.79 3.62 -11.30
C ALA A 18 16.03 2.68 -10.34
N ARG A 19 16.59 2.42 -9.15
CA ARG A 19 15.91 1.64 -8.11
C ARG A 19 14.94 2.53 -7.32
N VAL A 20 13.73 2.68 -7.83
CA VAL A 20 12.64 3.41 -7.16
C VAL A 20 11.78 2.43 -6.36
N VAL A 21 11.55 2.74 -5.09
CA VAL A 21 10.68 1.95 -4.21
C VAL A 21 9.53 2.78 -3.69
N LYS A 22 8.36 2.16 -3.55
CA LYS A 22 7.18 2.72 -2.92
C LYS A 22 6.88 1.99 -1.63
N LYS A 23 6.64 2.77 -0.58
CA LYS A 23 6.22 2.25 0.70
C LYS A 23 4.80 1.69 0.59
N ILE A 24 4.62 0.48 1.08
CA ILE A 24 3.32 -0.15 1.29
C ILE A 24 3.15 -0.47 2.77
N LYS A 25 1.92 -0.42 3.26
CA LYS A 25 1.57 -0.85 4.63
C LYS A 25 0.58 -1.99 4.51
N LEU A 26 0.94 -3.16 5.02
CA LEU A 26 -0.03 -4.24 5.24
C LEU A 26 -0.69 -3.96 6.57
N VAL A 27 -2.02 -3.89 6.59
CA VAL A 27 -2.80 -3.48 7.77
C VAL A 27 -3.61 -4.67 8.24
N GLY A 28 -3.65 -4.92 9.54
CA GLY A 28 -4.51 -5.92 10.15
C GLY A 28 -5.00 -5.50 11.52
N TYR A 29 -5.90 -6.33 12.05
CA TYR A 29 -6.65 -6.01 13.27
C TYR A 29 -6.53 -7.15 14.29
N PRO A 30 -6.43 -6.86 15.59
CA PRO A 30 -6.44 -7.88 16.63
C PRO A 30 -7.77 -8.64 16.63
N CYS A 31 -7.73 -9.97 16.61
CA CYS A 31 -8.90 -10.81 16.85
C CYS A 31 -8.92 -11.39 18.27
N LYS A 32 -7.75 -11.71 18.83
CA LYS A 32 -7.62 -12.21 20.21
C LYS A 32 -6.33 -11.69 20.83
N ILE A 33 -6.43 -11.11 22.02
CA ILE A 33 -5.31 -10.49 22.72
C ILE A 33 -5.00 -11.28 23.99
N PHE A 34 -3.73 -11.60 24.17
CA PHE A 34 -3.15 -12.17 25.38
C PHE A 34 -2.25 -11.12 26.05
N LYS A 35 -1.38 -11.52 26.98
CA LYS A 35 -0.52 -10.58 27.72
C LYS A 35 0.46 -9.81 26.82
N LYS A 36 1.31 -10.52 26.08
CA LYS A 36 2.31 -9.95 25.14
C LYS A 36 2.18 -10.50 23.72
N THR A 37 1.10 -11.21 23.44
CA THR A 37 0.84 -11.81 22.13
C THR A 37 -0.57 -11.48 21.70
N ALA A 38 -0.77 -11.38 20.40
CA ALA A 38 -2.10 -11.25 19.82
C ALA A 38 -2.19 -12.04 18.52
N LEU A 39 -3.39 -12.50 18.19
CA LEU A 39 -3.74 -13.00 16.88
C LEU A 39 -4.24 -11.83 16.04
N ILE A 40 -3.64 -11.63 14.87
CA ILE A 40 -3.94 -10.53 13.96
C ILE A 40 -4.58 -11.13 12.70
N LYS A 41 -5.77 -10.62 12.37
CA LYS A 41 -6.51 -11.00 11.16
C LYS A 41 -6.44 -9.90 10.09
N ASP A 42 -6.83 -10.27 8.88
CA ASP A 42 -7.01 -9.38 7.72
C ASP A 42 -5.72 -8.64 7.27
N MET A 43 -4.54 -9.06 7.78
CA MET A 43 -3.23 -8.57 7.34
C MET A 43 -2.66 -9.38 6.17
N PHE A 44 -2.94 -10.67 6.16
CA PHE A 44 -2.50 -11.66 5.18
C PHE A 44 -3.70 -12.46 4.71
N THR A 45 -3.61 -13.02 3.51
CA THR A 45 -4.66 -13.84 2.91
C THR A 45 -4.44 -15.33 3.12
N SER A 46 -3.18 -15.77 3.25
CA SER A 46 -2.81 -17.19 3.39
C SER A 46 -1.69 -17.42 4.41
N ASP A 47 -1.60 -18.65 4.90
CA ASP A 47 -0.54 -19.05 5.84
C ASP A 47 0.85 -19.05 5.18
N LEU A 48 0.91 -19.24 3.85
CA LEU A 48 2.14 -19.16 3.07
C LEU A 48 2.69 -17.72 3.03
N GLU A 49 1.81 -16.71 2.94
CA GLU A 49 2.23 -15.32 3.08
C GLU A 49 2.79 -15.05 4.47
N ILE A 50 2.16 -15.58 5.53
CA ILE A 50 2.65 -15.40 6.89
C ILE A 50 4.04 -16.02 7.06
N ALA A 51 4.27 -17.21 6.49
CA ALA A 51 5.58 -17.85 6.51
C ALA A 51 6.67 -16.97 5.85
N ARG A 52 6.33 -16.28 4.74
CA ARG A 52 7.25 -15.34 4.08
C ARG A 52 7.58 -14.11 4.94
N PHE A 53 6.65 -13.69 5.79
CA PHE A 53 6.80 -12.55 6.70
C PHE A 53 7.09 -12.96 8.15
N GLU A 54 7.48 -14.22 8.39
CA GLU A 54 7.87 -14.66 9.72
C GLU A 54 9.10 -13.89 10.20
N GLY A 55 9.06 -13.43 11.45
CA GLY A 55 10.11 -12.58 12.01
C GLY A 55 10.04 -11.11 11.59
N ALA A 56 9.13 -10.72 10.70
CA ALA A 56 8.99 -9.33 10.28
C ALA A 56 8.50 -8.43 11.42
N ALA A 57 9.02 -7.19 11.45
CA ALA A 57 8.62 -6.19 12.41
C ALA A 57 7.24 -5.59 12.09
N VAL A 58 6.38 -5.53 13.10
CA VAL A 58 5.06 -4.87 13.04
C VAL A 58 4.98 -3.76 14.07
N ARG A 59 4.07 -2.82 13.86
CA ARG A 59 3.83 -1.73 14.80
C ARG A 59 2.34 -1.40 14.87
N THR A 60 1.85 -1.01 16.04
CA THR A 60 0.49 -0.47 16.18
C THR A 60 0.46 1.02 15.88
N VAL A 61 -0.72 1.57 15.58
CA VAL A 61 -0.94 3.03 15.48
C VAL A 61 -0.60 3.75 16.79
N SER A 62 -0.80 3.10 17.94
CA SER A 62 -0.41 3.56 19.26
C SER A 62 1.11 3.51 19.52
N GLY A 63 1.89 3.00 18.56
CA GLY A 63 3.35 3.05 18.59
C GLY A 63 4.05 1.82 19.17
N ILE A 64 3.32 0.83 19.69
CA ILE A 64 3.85 -0.40 20.29
C ILE A 64 4.50 -1.25 19.20
N ARG A 65 5.75 -1.68 19.43
CA ARG A 65 6.47 -2.54 18.48
C ARG A 65 6.13 -4.01 18.70
N GLY A 66 6.20 -4.78 17.63
CA GLY A 66 5.99 -6.22 17.68
C GLY A 66 6.65 -6.96 16.53
N GLN A 67 6.44 -8.26 16.50
CA GLN A 67 7.02 -9.17 15.53
C GLN A 67 6.01 -10.24 15.13
N VAL A 68 5.94 -10.57 13.84
CA VAL A 68 5.19 -11.74 13.33
C VAL A 68 5.94 -13.01 13.74
N LYS A 69 5.24 -13.98 14.35
CA LYS A 69 5.85 -15.22 14.85
C LYS A 69 5.52 -16.45 14.03
N LYS A 70 4.26 -16.68 13.68
CA LYS A 70 3.84 -17.82 12.85
C LYS A 70 2.39 -17.69 12.44
N ALA A 71 1.97 -18.47 11.44
CA ALA A 71 0.56 -18.70 11.17
C ALA A 71 -0.12 -19.33 12.39
N ALA A 72 -1.34 -18.90 12.66
CA ALA A 72 -2.19 -19.41 13.72
C ALA A 72 -3.55 -19.76 13.16
N LYS A 73 -4.15 -20.81 13.74
CA LYS A 73 -5.55 -21.14 13.47
C LYS A 73 -6.41 -20.36 14.46
N GLU A 74 -7.54 -19.83 14.00
CA GLU A 74 -8.51 -19.21 14.90
C GLU A 74 -9.14 -20.29 15.79
N GLU A 75 -8.58 -20.47 16.99
CA GLU A 75 -9.33 -21.14 18.06
C GLU A 75 -10.26 -20.11 18.68
N ILE A 76 -11.42 -19.93 18.03
CA ILE A 76 -12.59 -19.28 18.62
C ILE A 76 -12.92 -20.12 19.86
N GLY A 77 -12.58 -19.60 21.05
CA GLY A 77 -12.68 -20.36 22.30
C GLY A 77 -14.10 -20.91 22.52
N ASN A 78 -14.19 -22.11 23.11
CA ASN A 78 -15.40 -22.80 23.60
C ASN A 78 -16.67 -22.78 22.71
N GLN A 79 -16.59 -22.35 21.46
CA GLN A 79 -17.65 -22.56 20.48
C GLN A 79 -17.26 -23.81 19.69
N PRO A 80 -18.13 -24.83 19.63
CA PRO A 80 -17.85 -26.01 18.84
C PRO A 80 -17.51 -25.55 17.42
N LYS A 81 -16.48 -26.16 16.82
CA LYS A 81 -16.22 -26.08 15.38
C LYS A 81 -17.57 -26.03 14.70
N LYS A 82 -17.94 -24.92 14.05
CA LYS A 82 -19.12 -24.94 13.17
C LYS A 82 -18.85 -26.08 12.21
N MET A 83 -19.54 -27.20 12.41
CA MET A 83 -19.36 -28.43 11.66
C MET A 83 -19.49 -28.06 10.18
N GLY A 84 -18.37 -28.04 9.45
CA GLY A 84 -18.33 -27.75 8.01
C GLY A 84 -17.73 -26.40 7.58
N GLY A 85 -17.24 -25.54 8.47
CA GLY A 85 -16.53 -24.32 8.06
C GLY A 85 -15.07 -24.57 7.67
N LEU A 86 -14.61 -24.07 6.51
CA LEU A 86 -13.18 -24.08 6.19
C LEU A 86 -12.38 -23.31 7.26
N PRO A 87 -11.17 -23.79 7.63
CA PRO A 87 -10.30 -23.05 8.55
C PRO A 87 -10.03 -21.66 7.98
N LYS A 88 -10.18 -20.63 8.81
CA LYS A 88 -9.84 -19.27 8.41
C LYS A 88 -8.30 -19.14 8.39
N GLU A 89 -7.75 -19.10 7.18
CA GLU A 89 -6.32 -18.89 6.93
C GLU A 89 -5.95 -17.40 7.02
N GLY A 90 -4.66 -17.09 7.08
CA GLY A 90 -4.17 -15.70 7.06
C GLY A 90 -4.19 -15.00 8.42
N ILE A 91 -4.34 -15.75 9.52
CA ILE A 91 -4.24 -15.22 10.88
C ILE A 91 -2.81 -15.38 11.38
N ALA A 92 -2.16 -14.25 11.67
CA ALA A 92 -0.79 -14.23 12.18
C ALA A 92 -0.77 -14.13 13.70
N ARG A 93 0.02 -15.00 14.36
CA ARG A 93 0.39 -14.78 15.76
C ARG A 93 1.52 -13.76 15.81
N CYS A 94 1.31 -12.66 16.49
CA CYS A 94 2.29 -11.60 16.71
C CYS A 94 2.62 -11.46 18.20
N THR A 95 3.88 -11.13 18.50
CA THR A 95 4.33 -10.72 19.85
C THR A 95 4.52 -9.22 19.89
N PHE A 96 4.19 -8.58 21.00
CA PHE A 96 4.31 -7.13 21.21
C PHE A 96 5.06 -6.83 22.51
N GLU A 97 5.65 -5.63 22.59
CA GLU A 97 6.37 -5.16 23.78
C GLU A 97 5.45 -5.04 25.00
N ASP A 98 4.23 -4.56 24.75
CA ASP A 98 3.16 -4.39 25.73
C ASP A 98 1.82 -4.89 25.17
N ARG A 99 0.82 -4.99 26.04
CA ARG A 99 -0.53 -5.41 25.69
C ARG A 99 -1.19 -4.34 24.80
N ILE A 100 -1.57 -4.74 23.60
CA ILE A 100 -2.34 -3.90 22.65
C ILE A 100 -3.84 -3.88 23.00
N LEU A 101 -4.60 -2.98 22.39
CA LEU A 101 -6.05 -2.88 22.52
C LEU A 101 -6.77 -3.52 21.32
N MET A 102 -8.04 -3.94 21.50
CA MET A 102 -8.84 -4.49 20.39
C MET A 102 -9.15 -3.45 19.31
N SER A 103 -9.09 -2.16 19.65
CA SER A 103 -9.26 -1.03 18.73
C SER A 103 -7.98 -0.65 17.98
N ASP A 104 -6.83 -1.23 18.34
CA ASP A 104 -5.57 -0.92 17.67
C ASP A 104 -5.58 -1.43 16.22
N ILE A 105 -4.96 -0.64 15.35
CA ILE A 105 -4.62 -1.05 13.99
C ILE A 105 -3.14 -1.45 13.99
N VAL A 106 -2.86 -2.68 13.59
CA VAL A 106 -1.49 -3.20 13.45
C VAL A 106 -1.08 -3.09 11.99
N PHE A 107 0.13 -2.61 11.73
CA PHE A 107 0.66 -2.55 10.38
C PHE A 107 2.10 -3.04 10.27
N LEU A 108 2.39 -3.67 9.14
CA LEU A 108 3.72 -4.01 8.66
C LEU A 108 4.13 -3.00 7.60
N ARG A 109 5.34 -2.44 7.71
CA ARG A 109 5.91 -1.53 6.70
C ARG A 109 6.76 -2.35 5.73
N ALA A 110 6.38 -2.35 4.47
CA ALA A 110 7.16 -2.97 3.40
C ALA A 110 7.42 -1.97 2.27
N TRP A 111 8.31 -2.33 1.37
CA TRP A 111 8.69 -1.54 0.21
C TRP A 111 8.57 -2.42 -1.02
N THR A 112 7.86 -1.93 -2.02
CA THR A 112 7.76 -2.59 -3.33
C THR A 112 8.51 -1.77 -4.36
N GLN A 113 9.14 -2.43 -5.32
CA GLN A 113 9.77 -1.76 -6.44
C GLN A 113 8.68 -1.16 -7.34
N VAL A 114 8.94 0.05 -7.85
CA VAL A 114 8.08 0.70 -8.84
C VAL A 114 8.90 0.92 -10.10
N GLU A 115 8.39 0.39 -11.21
CA GLU A 115 9.01 0.59 -12.52
C GLU A 115 8.67 1.98 -13.07
N VAL A 116 9.65 2.58 -13.73
CA VAL A 116 9.47 3.85 -14.44
C VAL A 116 8.94 3.55 -15.84
N PRO A 117 7.79 4.10 -16.25
CA PRO A 117 7.28 3.90 -17.59
C PRO A 117 8.26 4.43 -18.65
N HIS A 118 8.60 3.60 -19.63
CA HIS A 118 9.47 3.97 -20.75
C HIS A 118 8.65 4.67 -21.84
N PHE A 119 8.35 5.95 -21.62
CA PHE A 119 7.65 6.79 -22.57
C PHE A 119 8.55 7.92 -23.07
N TYR A 120 8.75 8.00 -24.39
CA TYR A 120 9.51 9.06 -25.04
C TYR A 120 8.73 9.58 -26.23
N ASN A 121 8.42 10.87 -26.23
CA ASN A 121 7.71 11.55 -27.33
C ASN A 121 8.42 12.87 -27.65
N PRO A 122 9.27 12.92 -28.67
CA PRO A 122 10.00 14.14 -29.02
C PRO A 122 9.06 15.22 -29.58
N LEU A 123 9.40 16.48 -29.33
CA LEU A 123 8.65 17.61 -29.86
C LEU A 123 8.95 17.79 -31.35
N THR A 124 7.94 17.62 -32.21
CA THR A 124 8.09 17.65 -33.67
C THR A 124 7.42 18.87 -34.32
N THR A 125 7.27 19.98 -33.57
CA THR A 125 6.55 21.18 -34.03
C THR A 125 7.05 21.73 -35.36
N ALA A 126 8.36 21.66 -35.63
CA ALA A 126 8.94 22.14 -36.90
C ALA A 126 8.57 21.29 -38.13
N LEU A 127 8.19 20.02 -37.92
CA LEU A 127 7.76 19.10 -38.98
C LEU A 127 6.25 19.23 -39.28
N GLN A 128 5.51 19.97 -38.45
CA GLN A 128 4.08 20.16 -38.60
C GLN A 128 3.79 21.43 -39.42
N PRO A 129 2.68 21.47 -40.18
CA PRO A 129 2.20 22.70 -40.79
C PRO A 129 2.06 23.81 -39.75
N ARG A 130 2.42 25.05 -40.10
CA ARG A 130 2.33 26.21 -39.18
C ARG A 130 0.91 26.50 -38.66
N THR A 131 -0.10 25.94 -39.32
CA THR A 131 -1.51 26.03 -38.92
C THR A 131 -1.84 25.16 -37.71
N ASN A 132 -1.02 24.15 -37.42
CA ASN A 132 -1.32 23.13 -36.43
C ASN A 132 -0.42 23.29 -35.20
N THR A 133 -1.01 23.25 -34.02
CA THR A 133 -0.27 23.17 -32.75
C THR A 133 0.06 21.72 -32.43
N TRP A 134 1.28 21.47 -31.96
CA TRP A 134 1.67 20.14 -31.51
C TRP A 134 0.80 19.69 -30.34
N GLN A 135 0.33 18.43 -30.40
CA GLN A 135 -0.51 17.83 -29.38
C GLN A 135 0.26 16.72 -28.66
N GLY A 136 0.40 16.88 -27.35
CA GLY A 136 1.04 15.91 -26.47
C GLY A 136 0.06 15.02 -25.73
N MET A 137 0.59 14.26 -24.78
CA MET A 137 -0.25 13.51 -23.84
C MET A 137 -1.05 14.49 -22.97
N LYS A 138 -2.36 14.26 -22.88
CA LYS A 138 -3.25 15.04 -22.01
C LYS A 138 -2.97 14.74 -20.54
N THR A 139 -3.17 15.73 -19.69
CA THR A 139 -3.07 15.54 -18.24
C THR A 139 -4.22 14.67 -17.73
N VAL A 140 -4.02 14.03 -16.57
CA VAL A 140 -5.08 13.22 -15.93
C VAL A 140 -6.34 14.05 -15.66
N ALA A 141 -6.19 15.35 -15.37
CA ALA A 141 -7.32 16.25 -15.13
C ALA A 141 -8.13 16.55 -16.40
N GLU A 142 -7.47 16.77 -17.54
CA GLU A 142 -8.12 16.98 -18.84
C GLU A 142 -8.88 15.71 -19.25
N LEU A 143 -8.22 14.55 -19.21
CA LEU A 143 -8.85 13.26 -19.51
C LEU A 143 -10.09 13.01 -18.65
N ARG A 144 -10.02 13.29 -17.35
CA ARG A 144 -11.18 13.14 -16.46
C ARG A 144 -12.33 14.07 -16.82
N ARG A 145 -12.03 15.33 -17.17
CA ARG A 145 -13.06 16.30 -17.59
C ARG A 145 -13.73 15.86 -18.89
N GLU A 146 -12.96 15.41 -19.88
CA GLU A 146 -13.48 14.92 -21.16
C GLU A 146 -14.35 13.66 -21.01
N HIS A 147 -13.92 12.73 -20.15
CA HIS A 147 -14.66 11.49 -19.89
C HIS A 147 -15.70 11.62 -18.77
N ASN A 148 -15.95 12.82 -18.23
CA ASN A 148 -16.86 13.06 -17.10
C ASN A 148 -16.60 12.14 -15.88
N LEU A 149 -15.33 11.86 -15.59
CA LEU A 149 -14.93 10.98 -14.48
C LEU A 149 -14.58 11.80 -13.23
N PRO A 150 -15.16 11.47 -12.05
CA PRO A 150 -14.83 12.15 -10.81
C PRO A 150 -13.41 11.80 -10.33
N VAL A 151 -12.86 12.64 -9.47
CA VAL A 151 -11.60 12.34 -8.76
C VAL A 151 -11.87 11.26 -7.71
N PRO A 152 -11.16 10.12 -7.71
CA PRO A 152 -11.35 9.07 -6.72
C PRO A 152 -10.90 9.58 -5.36
N LEU A 153 -11.82 9.54 -4.39
CA LEU A 153 -11.60 10.03 -3.04
C LEU A 153 -12.00 8.95 -2.05
N ASN A 154 -11.04 8.51 -1.24
CA ASN A 154 -11.33 7.66 -0.10
C ASN A 154 -11.74 8.53 1.10
N LYS A 155 -12.99 8.39 1.55
CA LYS A 155 -13.53 9.15 2.70
C LYS A 155 -12.74 8.90 3.99
N ASP A 156 -12.17 7.70 4.16
CA ASP A 156 -11.38 7.35 5.35
C ASP A 156 -9.97 7.96 5.34
N SER A 157 -9.53 8.51 4.20
CA SER A 157 -8.26 9.21 4.08
C SER A 157 -8.37 10.72 4.30
N LEU A 158 -9.60 11.25 4.44
CA LEU A 158 -9.82 12.65 4.79
C LEU A 158 -9.53 12.86 6.27
N TYR A 159 -8.73 13.88 6.57
CA TYR A 159 -8.56 14.36 7.93
C TYR A 159 -9.90 14.87 8.47
N LYS A 160 -10.18 14.54 9.73
CA LYS A 160 -11.35 15.00 10.48
C LYS A 160 -10.91 15.88 11.62
#